data_AF-A0A8K0ED06-F1
#
_entry.id   AF-A0A8K0ED06-F1
#
_cell.length_a   1.000
_cell.length_b   1.000
_cell.length_c   1.000
_cell.angle_alpha   90.00
_cell.angle_beta   90.00
_cell.angle_gamma   90.00
#
_symmetry.space_group_name_H-M   'P 1'
#
loop_
_entity.id
_entity.type
_entity.pdbx_description
1 polymer ?
#
loop_
_entity_poly.entity_id
_entity_poly.type
_entity_poly.pdbx_seq_one_letter_code
_entity_poly.pdbx_strand_id
1 'polypeptide(L)'
;MPGDSRRVPGPQDSRSPHWYGKQPPQHQETGTRQDGRADHDLRPVYLHAGVVSQATGSAYIELGQTKVIAAVYGPREIARREEFTMKGRLCCELKFATFSCRRRRQHMQDNQEKDVSLIVLQALEPAVCLDRFPKSQVDVYITVLQDDGSALAAAITCAAAGLADAGVMMYDVVTGCSVRQCGDRQLLDPSGSEESSQEGEGVEDHGMVTVGLLPSLNQVSALVLDGHLPQTTAVQVSRGCLFVCLLVSEPGAGTRVGRTPAATNSSTGCEDVYRRMPRNLPHS
;
A
#
# COMPACT_ATOMS: atom_id res chain seq x y z
N MET A 1 4.61 35.60 -0.52
CA MET A 1 4.48 34.44 0.38
C MET A 1 5.70 34.41 1.28
N PRO A 2 5.57 34.36 2.61
CA PRO A 2 6.73 34.22 3.48
C PRO A 2 7.44 32.91 3.12
N GLY A 3 8.72 33.01 2.74
CA GLY A 3 9.54 31.84 2.41
C GLY A 3 9.74 30.94 3.63
N ASP A 4 9.92 29.64 3.40
CA ASP A 4 10.24 28.68 4.46
C ASP A 4 11.59 29.03 5.09
N SER A 5 11.58 29.57 6.32
CA SER A 5 12.77 29.98 7.07
C SER A 5 13.45 28.82 7.79
N ARG A 6 12.86 27.61 7.79
CA ARG A 6 13.41 26.43 8.46
C ARG A 6 14.29 25.59 7.52
N ARG A 7 14.43 25.99 6.26
CA ARG A 7 15.14 25.24 5.22
C ARG A 7 16.12 26.10 4.45
N VAL A 8 17.02 25.42 3.73
CA VAL A 8 17.96 26.07 2.81
C VAL A 8 17.15 26.86 1.76
N PRO A 9 17.46 28.15 1.54
CA PRO A 9 16.78 28.95 0.54
C PRO A 9 17.11 28.42 -0.86
N GLY A 10 16.10 27.89 -1.54
CA GLY A 10 16.16 27.46 -2.93
C GLY A 10 15.65 28.54 -3.90
N PRO A 11 15.67 28.26 -5.21
CA PRO A 11 14.96 29.09 -6.18
C PRO A 11 13.46 29.13 -5.87
N GLN A 12 12.79 30.23 -6.25
CA GLN A 12 11.35 30.41 -5.98
C GLN A 12 10.48 29.42 -6.77
N ASP A 13 10.89 29.07 -7.99
CA ASP A 13 10.25 28.07 -8.83
C ASP A 13 11.32 27.13 -9.40
N SER A 14 10.96 25.86 -9.55
CA SER A 14 11.81 24.82 -10.12
C SER A 14 10.96 23.94 -10.99
N ARG A 15 11.18 24.01 -12.31
CA ARG A 15 10.46 23.17 -13.26
C ARG A 15 11.25 21.92 -13.62
N SER A 16 10.57 20.78 -13.76
CA SER A 16 11.22 19.55 -14.20
C SER A 16 11.56 19.64 -15.70
N PRO A 17 12.72 19.12 -16.12
CA PRO A 17 13.08 19.06 -17.54
C PRO A 17 12.11 18.23 -18.39
N HIS A 18 11.32 17.36 -17.76
CA HIS A 18 10.37 16.48 -18.43
C HIS A 18 9.33 17.23 -19.27
N TRP A 19 8.92 18.44 -18.86
CA TRP A 19 7.99 19.27 -19.63
C TRP A 19 8.57 19.83 -20.93
N TYR A 20 9.90 19.89 -21.03
CA TYR A 20 10.61 20.44 -22.19
C TYR A 20 11.16 19.34 -23.11
N GLY A 21 11.15 18.08 -22.65
CA GLY A 21 11.54 16.93 -23.46
C GLY A 21 10.46 16.58 -24.47
N LYS A 22 10.87 16.11 -25.66
CA LYS A 22 9.94 15.39 -26.54
C LYS A 22 9.47 14.15 -25.78
N GLN A 23 8.17 14.01 -25.57
CA GLN A 23 7.63 12.77 -25.03
C GLN A 23 8.10 11.63 -25.94
N PRO A 24 8.70 10.56 -25.41
CA PRO A 24 9.06 9.42 -26.23
C PRO A 24 7.80 8.94 -26.94
N PRO A 25 7.90 8.51 -28.22
CA PRO A 25 6.75 7.96 -28.92
C PRO A 25 6.16 6.84 -28.06
N GLN A 26 4.87 6.93 -27.75
CA GLN A 26 4.14 5.85 -27.11
C GLN A 26 4.17 4.68 -28.08
N HIS A 27 5.09 3.73 -27.85
CA HIS A 27 5.29 2.60 -28.75
C HIS A 27 4.08 1.66 -28.59
N GLN A 28 3.09 1.80 -29.45
CA GLN A 28 1.99 0.85 -29.58
C GLN A 28 2.47 -0.35 -30.40
N GLU A 29 3.31 -1.18 -29.80
CA GLU A 29 3.50 -2.55 -30.31
C GLU A 29 2.44 -3.44 -29.70
N THR A 30 1.38 -3.65 -30.50
CA THR A 30 0.57 -4.86 -30.58
C THR A 30 0.32 -5.60 -29.26
N GLY A 31 -0.79 -5.27 -28.61
CA GLY A 31 -1.50 -6.20 -27.72
C GLY A 31 -0.85 -6.56 -26.38
N THR A 32 0.41 -6.19 -26.13
CA THR A 32 1.18 -6.67 -24.98
C THR A 32 1.65 -5.49 -24.13
N ARG A 33 1.66 -5.64 -22.79
CA ARG A 33 2.12 -4.60 -21.87
C ARG A 33 3.60 -4.26 -22.13
N GLN A 34 4.05 -3.06 -21.76
CA GLN A 34 5.46 -2.63 -21.93
C GLN A 34 6.45 -3.58 -21.25
N ASP A 35 6.01 -4.27 -20.19
CA ASP A 35 6.79 -5.24 -19.42
C ASP A 35 6.73 -6.67 -19.98
N GLY A 36 5.96 -6.93 -21.04
CA GLY A 36 5.69 -8.28 -21.57
C GLY A 36 4.73 -9.13 -20.74
N ARG A 37 4.09 -8.54 -19.71
CA ARG A 37 3.09 -9.19 -18.85
C ARG A 37 1.73 -9.29 -19.54
N ALA A 38 0.93 -10.27 -19.11
CA ALA A 38 -0.48 -10.35 -19.49
C ALA A 38 -1.32 -9.29 -18.72
N ASP A 39 -2.50 -8.99 -19.25
CA ASP A 39 -3.41 -7.98 -18.69
C ASP A 39 -3.85 -8.31 -17.24
N HIS A 40 -3.98 -9.60 -16.92
CA HIS A 40 -4.37 -10.09 -15.59
C HIS A 40 -3.19 -10.55 -14.72
N ASP A 41 -1.95 -10.24 -15.11
CA ASP A 41 -0.77 -10.68 -14.38
C ASP A 41 -0.22 -9.59 -13.44
N LEU A 42 0.20 -10.00 -12.24
CA LEU A 42 0.71 -9.13 -11.19
C LEU A 42 2.22 -8.89 -11.36
N ARG A 43 2.72 -7.77 -10.83
CA ARG A 43 4.18 -7.59 -10.67
C ARG A 43 4.71 -8.55 -9.60
N PRO A 44 6.00 -8.92 -9.68
CA PRO A 44 6.65 -9.65 -8.59
C PRO A 44 6.56 -8.85 -7.30
N VAL A 45 6.05 -9.50 -6.24
CA VAL A 45 5.86 -8.92 -4.91
C VAL A 45 6.97 -9.37 -3.97
N TYR A 46 7.68 -8.42 -3.39
CA TYR A 46 8.60 -8.66 -2.29
C TYR A 46 8.06 -7.96 -1.04
N LEU A 47 7.85 -8.72 0.04
CA LEU A 47 7.36 -8.17 1.30
C LEU A 47 8.30 -8.59 2.42
N HIS A 48 8.80 -7.61 3.16
CA HIS A 48 9.68 -7.82 4.29
C HIS A 48 9.16 -7.08 5.52
N ALA A 49 8.80 -7.82 6.57
CA ALA A 49 8.43 -7.26 7.86
C ALA A 49 9.68 -7.08 8.74
N GLY A 50 9.66 -6.12 9.66
CA GLY A 50 10.74 -5.87 10.62
C GLY A 50 12.00 -5.22 10.02
N VAL A 51 11.83 -4.23 9.13
CA VAL A 51 12.94 -3.52 8.44
C VAL A 51 13.53 -2.39 9.28
N VAL A 52 12.70 -1.65 10.01
CA VAL A 52 13.09 -0.50 10.83
C VAL A 52 13.21 -0.94 12.28
N SER A 53 14.44 -1.05 12.78
CA SER A 53 14.70 -1.54 14.14
C SER A 53 14.22 -0.62 15.27
N GLN A 54 14.03 0.67 14.98
CA GLN A 54 13.61 1.68 15.96
C GLN A 54 12.08 1.80 16.06
N ALA A 55 11.35 1.25 15.09
CA ALA A 55 9.89 1.22 15.13
C ALA A 55 9.42 -0.01 15.91
N THR A 56 8.24 0.07 16.52
CA THR A 56 7.64 -1.10 17.21
C THR A 56 7.32 -2.20 16.21
N GLY A 57 6.86 -1.81 15.02
CA GLY A 57 6.77 -2.70 13.87
C GLY A 57 7.01 -1.93 12.59
N SER A 58 7.41 -2.64 11.55
CA SER A 58 7.68 -2.04 10.26
C SER A 58 7.51 -3.03 9.14
N ALA A 59 7.28 -2.52 7.95
CA ALA A 59 7.23 -3.33 6.75
C ALA A 59 7.83 -2.58 5.57
N TYR A 60 8.29 -3.36 4.62
CA TYR A 60 8.79 -2.90 3.35
C TYR A 60 8.17 -3.76 2.26
N ILE A 61 7.61 -3.12 1.25
CA ILE A 61 7.02 -3.78 0.10
C ILE A 61 7.65 -3.25 -1.19
N GLU A 62 7.91 -4.16 -2.11
CA GLU A 62 8.24 -3.85 -3.49
C GLU A 62 7.22 -4.53 -4.42
N LEU A 63 6.57 -3.72 -5.26
CA LEU A 63 5.72 -4.18 -6.36
C LEU A 63 6.40 -3.75 -7.67
N GLY A 64 7.24 -4.64 -8.22
CA GLY A 64 8.14 -4.27 -9.32
C GLY A 64 9.06 -3.11 -8.94
N GLN A 65 8.82 -1.91 -9.48
CA GLN A 65 9.59 -0.71 -9.15
C GLN A 65 8.94 0.18 -8.08
N THR A 66 7.69 -0.06 -7.71
CA THR A 66 7.03 0.68 -6.63
C THR A 66 7.55 0.18 -5.29
N LYS A 67 8.19 1.05 -4.50
CA LYS A 67 8.83 0.70 -3.23
C LYS A 67 8.26 1.55 -2.11
N VAL A 68 7.71 0.90 -1.08
CA VAL A 68 7.05 1.59 0.04
C VAL A 68 7.55 1.01 1.36
N ILE A 69 7.87 1.90 2.30
CA ILE A 69 8.23 1.53 3.68
C ILE A 69 7.19 2.07 4.64
N ALA A 70 6.75 1.25 5.59
CA ALA A 70 5.84 1.63 6.65
C ALA A 70 6.52 1.41 8.01
N ALA A 71 6.37 2.39 8.90
CA ALA A 71 6.82 2.32 10.29
C ALA A 71 5.62 2.58 11.21
N VAL A 72 5.42 1.67 12.16
CA VAL A 72 4.32 1.73 13.12
C VAL A 72 4.89 2.01 14.50
N TYR A 73 4.30 2.99 15.17
CA TYR A 73 4.58 3.31 16.56
C TYR A 73 3.29 3.23 17.35
N GLY A 74 3.25 2.37 18.35
CA GLY A 74 2.10 2.27 19.22
C GLY A 74 2.04 0.96 19.98
N PRO A 75 1.04 0.81 20.86
CA PRO A 75 0.07 1.84 21.30
C PRO A 75 0.69 2.84 22.30
N ARG A 76 0.52 4.14 22.06
CA ARG A 76 0.99 5.23 22.94
C ARG A 76 -0.19 5.93 23.62
N GLU A 77 -0.01 6.42 24.85
CA GLU A 77 -1.06 7.20 25.53
C GLU A 77 -1.25 8.56 24.83
N ILE A 78 -2.50 8.91 24.54
CA ILE A 78 -2.85 10.18 23.91
C ILE A 78 -2.57 11.34 24.87
N ALA A 79 -1.97 12.42 24.37
CA ALA A 79 -1.71 13.61 25.17
C ALA A 79 -3.02 14.22 25.70
N ARG A 80 -2.99 14.68 26.96
CA ARG A 80 -4.16 15.11 27.77
C ARG A 80 -5.00 16.28 27.22
N ARG A 81 -4.70 16.79 26.01
CA ARG A 81 -5.40 17.91 25.35
C ARG A 81 -6.52 17.46 24.41
N GLU A 82 -6.66 16.17 24.15
CA GLU A 82 -7.64 15.65 23.21
C GLU A 82 -8.91 15.14 23.92
N GLU A 83 -10.02 15.16 23.17
CA GLU A 83 -11.33 14.70 23.65
C GLU A 83 -11.28 13.23 24.07
N PHE A 84 -11.88 12.95 25.23
CA PHE A 84 -11.95 11.61 25.77
C PHE A 84 -12.75 10.68 24.85
N THR A 85 -12.09 9.66 24.30
CA THR A 85 -12.73 8.61 23.49
C THR A 85 -12.47 7.25 24.13
N MET A 86 -13.52 6.44 24.28
CA MET A 86 -13.42 5.07 24.81
C MET A 86 -12.75 4.11 23.82
N LYS A 87 -12.69 4.46 22.53
CA LYS A 87 -11.97 3.75 21.48
C LYS A 87 -10.56 4.29 21.32
N GLY A 88 -9.64 3.41 20.93
CA GLY A 88 -8.31 3.82 20.47
C GLY A 88 -8.39 4.64 19.18
N ARG A 89 -7.35 5.43 18.93
CA ARG A 89 -7.21 6.23 17.71
C ARG A 89 -6.15 5.61 16.81
N LEU A 90 -6.44 5.55 15.51
CA LEU A 90 -5.45 5.24 14.48
C LEU A 90 -5.12 6.54 13.76
N CYS A 91 -3.84 6.79 13.53
CA CYS A 91 -3.40 7.92 12.73
C CYS A 91 -2.46 7.41 11.66
N CYS A 92 -2.72 7.78 10.41
CA CYS A 92 -1.89 7.40 9.27
C CYS A 92 -1.40 8.65 8.58
N GLU A 93 -0.09 8.74 8.38
CA GLU A 93 0.54 9.79 7.59
C GLU A 93 1.29 9.13 6.44
N LEU A 94 0.81 9.37 5.22
CA LEU A 94 1.48 8.98 4.00
C LEU A 94 2.22 10.18 3.41
N LYS A 95 3.48 9.92 3.04
CA LYS A 95 4.35 10.89 2.42
C LYS A 95 5.09 10.27 1.24
N PHE A 96 5.17 11.00 0.14
CA PHE A 96 6.07 10.61 -0.95
C PHE A 96 7.44 11.22 -0.70
N ALA A 97 8.49 10.43 -0.88
CA ALA A 97 9.84 10.95 -0.86
C ALA A 97 9.99 12.00 -1.98
N THR A 98 10.79 13.04 -1.77
CA THR A 98 10.90 14.13 -2.76
C THR A 98 11.41 13.65 -4.12
N PHE A 99 12.07 12.49 -4.16
CA PHE A 99 12.61 11.84 -5.36
C PHE A 99 11.76 10.67 -5.88
N SER A 100 10.61 10.35 -5.27
CA SER A 100 9.85 9.14 -5.60
C SER A 100 9.16 9.20 -6.96
N CYS A 101 8.68 10.38 -7.35
CA CYS A 101 7.94 10.60 -8.59
C CYS A 101 8.82 11.30 -9.63
N ARG A 102 8.45 11.20 -10.91
CA ARG A 102 9.11 11.91 -12.03
C ARG A 102 9.20 13.42 -11.82
N ARG A 103 8.17 14.00 -11.21
CA ARG A 103 8.17 15.38 -10.73
C ARG A 103 8.59 15.40 -9.27
N ARG A 104 9.64 16.16 -8.96
CA ARG A 104 10.07 16.40 -7.59
C ARG A 104 8.91 16.99 -6.78
N ARG A 105 8.51 16.29 -5.72
CA ARG A 105 7.51 16.78 -4.76
C ARG A 105 8.15 17.69 -3.73
N GLN A 106 7.32 18.54 -3.12
CA GLN A 106 7.76 19.35 -2.00
C GLN A 106 7.95 18.48 -0.76
N HIS A 107 8.71 18.96 0.21
CA HIS A 107 8.87 18.22 1.46
C HIS A 107 7.67 18.40 2.39
N MET A 108 6.96 19.52 2.28
CA MET A 108 5.68 19.70 2.97
C MET A 108 4.65 18.79 2.34
N GLN A 109 3.76 18.27 3.18
CA GLN A 109 2.75 17.32 2.74
C GLN A 109 1.79 17.99 1.75
N ASP A 110 1.71 17.45 0.55
CA ASP A 110 0.79 17.94 -0.49
C ASP A 110 -0.67 17.55 -0.13
N ASN A 111 -1.65 18.26 -0.68
CA ASN A 111 -3.06 17.94 -0.44
C ASN A 111 -3.41 16.52 -0.89
N GLN A 112 -2.87 16.08 -2.03
CA GLN A 112 -3.06 14.70 -2.52
C GLN A 112 -2.52 13.66 -1.53
N GLU A 113 -1.42 13.95 -0.83
CA GLU A 113 -0.86 13.04 0.16
C GLU A 113 -1.75 12.94 1.39
N LYS A 114 -2.39 14.05 1.78
CA LYS A 114 -3.39 14.06 2.86
C LYS A 114 -4.60 13.23 2.48
N ASP A 115 -5.10 13.37 1.26
CA ASP A 115 -6.25 12.59 0.77
C ASP A 115 -5.93 11.09 0.78
N VAL A 116 -4.77 10.70 0.25
CA VAL A 116 -4.33 9.29 0.27
C VAL A 116 -4.10 8.80 1.71
N SER A 117 -3.57 9.64 2.60
CA SER A 117 -3.40 9.29 4.02
C SER A 117 -4.74 8.95 4.68
N LEU A 118 -5.78 9.75 4.39
CA LEU A 118 -7.14 9.51 4.89
C LEU A 118 -7.74 8.23 4.31
N ILE A 119 -7.54 7.96 3.01
CA ILE A 119 -8.01 6.73 2.39
C ILE A 119 -7.35 5.50 3.04
N VAL A 120 -6.04 5.54 3.27
CA VAL A 120 -5.32 4.44 3.94
C VAL A 120 -5.78 4.28 5.38
N LEU A 121 -6.01 5.38 6.10
CA LEU A 121 -6.57 5.35 7.45
C LEU A 121 -7.92 4.62 7.46
N GLN A 122 -8.85 5.04 6.59
CA GLN A 122 -10.18 4.43 6.46
C GLN A 122 -10.11 2.96 6.05
N ALA A 123 -9.12 2.58 5.24
CA ALA A 123 -8.89 1.17 4.86
C ALA A 123 -8.42 0.29 6.03
N LEU A 124 -7.70 0.87 7.02
CA LEU A 124 -7.12 0.15 8.15
C LEU A 124 -8.01 0.17 9.40
N GLU A 125 -8.84 1.19 9.58
CA GLU A 125 -9.79 1.30 10.69
C GLU A 125 -10.64 0.05 10.93
N PRO A 126 -11.29 -0.58 9.92
CA PRO A 126 -12.09 -1.79 10.14
C PRO A 126 -11.23 -3.03 10.41
N ALA A 127 -9.94 -2.99 10.08
CA ALA A 127 -9.02 -4.10 10.30
C ALA A 127 -8.51 -4.14 11.76
N VAL A 128 -8.35 -2.98 12.39
CA VAL A 128 -7.73 -2.84 13.72
C VAL A 128 -8.76 -2.90 14.84
N CYS A 129 -8.48 -3.66 15.90
CA CYS A 129 -9.35 -3.79 17.07
C CYS A 129 -9.23 -2.57 18.02
N LEU A 130 -9.70 -1.39 17.58
CA LEU A 130 -9.58 -0.13 18.35
C LEU A 130 -10.27 -0.16 19.72
N ASP A 131 -11.29 -0.98 19.90
CA ASP A 131 -12.02 -1.13 21.17
C ASP A 131 -11.15 -1.76 22.28
N ARG A 132 -10.06 -2.44 21.92
CA ARG A 132 -9.12 -3.05 22.88
C ARG A 132 -8.12 -2.05 23.45
N PHE A 133 -7.96 -0.89 22.84
CA PHE A 133 -6.92 0.09 23.16
C PHE A 133 -7.52 1.46 23.56
N PRO A 134 -8.31 1.56 24.64
CA PRO A 134 -8.85 2.84 25.08
C PRO A 134 -7.71 3.82 25.43
N LYS A 135 -7.92 5.12 25.16
CA LYS A 135 -6.96 6.22 25.44
C LYS A 135 -5.59 6.06 24.76
N SER A 136 -5.49 5.15 23.81
CA SER A 136 -4.24 4.86 23.12
C SER A 136 -4.34 5.26 21.66
N GLN A 137 -3.20 5.65 21.10
CA GLN A 137 -3.04 5.99 19.70
C GLN A 137 -1.95 5.13 19.07
N VAL A 138 -2.23 4.66 17.86
CA VAL A 138 -1.27 3.97 17.00
C VAL A 138 -1.01 4.87 15.81
N ASP A 139 0.26 5.20 15.59
CA ASP A 139 0.71 6.06 14.51
C ASP A 139 1.42 5.23 13.44
N VAL A 140 0.92 5.31 12.22
CA VAL A 140 1.44 4.62 11.05
C VAL A 140 2.02 5.65 10.09
N TYR A 141 3.33 5.62 9.90
CA TYR A 141 4.02 6.49 8.95
C TYR A 141 4.40 5.67 7.71
N ILE A 142 3.92 6.10 6.55
CA ILE A 142 4.14 5.45 5.28
C ILE A 142 4.96 6.38 4.41
N THR A 143 6.11 5.91 3.94
CA THR A 143 6.96 6.64 3.00
C THR A 143 7.07 5.88 1.69
N VAL A 144 6.58 6.50 0.61
CA VAL A 144 6.77 5.98 -0.75
C VAL A 144 8.15 6.40 -1.23
N LEU A 145 9.04 5.42 -1.43
CA LEU A 145 10.42 5.66 -1.87
C LEU A 145 10.51 5.82 -3.38
N GLN A 146 9.76 4.99 -4.11
CA GLN A 146 9.67 5.02 -5.57
C GLN A 146 8.23 4.73 -5.98
N ASP A 147 7.71 5.56 -6.88
CA ASP A 147 6.35 5.48 -7.39
C ASP A 147 6.38 5.07 -8.87
N ASP A 148 5.97 3.84 -9.13
CA ASP A 148 5.81 3.27 -10.47
C ASP A 148 4.39 2.68 -10.63
N GLY A 149 3.39 3.34 -10.03
CA GLY A 149 1.98 2.95 -10.12
C GLY A 149 1.51 2.02 -9.00
N SER A 150 0.21 2.01 -8.77
CA SER A 150 -0.49 1.28 -7.69
C SER A 150 0.06 1.60 -6.29
N ALA A 151 0.58 2.81 -6.08
CA ALA A 151 1.18 3.22 -4.81
C ALA A 151 0.21 3.17 -3.62
N LEU A 152 -1.08 3.43 -3.86
CA LEU A 152 -2.13 3.36 -2.82
C LEU A 152 -2.33 1.92 -2.34
N ALA A 153 -2.45 0.96 -3.26
CA ALA A 153 -2.58 -0.46 -2.95
C ALA A 153 -1.35 -1.00 -2.20
N ALA A 154 -0.15 -0.60 -2.65
CA ALA A 154 1.11 -0.92 -1.99
C ALA A 154 1.16 -0.36 -0.55
N ALA A 155 0.73 0.89 -0.37
CA ALA A 155 0.72 1.56 0.93
C ALA A 155 -0.23 0.87 1.93
N ILE A 156 -1.44 0.50 1.51
CA ILE A 156 -2.40 -0.22 2.35
C ILE A 156 -1.80 -1.55 2.82
N THR A 157 -1.28 -2.34 1.88
CA THR A 157 -0.72 -3.67 2.17
C THR A 157 0.51 -3.57 3.07
N CYS A 158 1.40 -2.59 2.83
CA CYS A 158 2.57 -2.33 3.65
C CYS A 158 2.20 -1.91 5.07
N ALA A 159 1.23 -1.01 5.21
CA ALA A 159 0.75 -0.57 6.52
C ALA A 159 0.12 -1.71 7.33
N ALA A 160 -0.69 -2.56 6.69
CA ALA A 160 -1.26 -3.73 7.34
C ALA A 160 -0.18 -4.72 7.80
N ALA A 161 0.84 -4.97 6.98
CA ALA A 161 1.97 -5.80 7.36
C ALA A 161 2.79 -5.20 8.53
N GLY A 162 2.99 -3.88 8.54
CA GLY A 162 3.68 -3.18 9.63
C GLY A 162 2.90 -3.21 10.95
N LEU A 163 1.56 -3.13 10.90
CA LEU A 163 0.69 -3.27 12.07
C LEU A 163 0.73 -4.70 12.62
N ALA A 164 0.78 -5.71 11.73
CA ALA A 164 0.93 -7.12 12.14
C ALA A 164 2.29 -7.36 12.82
N ASP A 165 3.37 -6.80 12.27
CA ASP A 165 4.72 -6.88 12.84
C ASP A 165 4.81 -6.20 14.21
N ALA A 166 4.13 -5.06 14.39
CA ALA A 166 4.04 -4.35 15.67
C ALA A 166 3.26 -5.13 16.75
N GLY A 167 2.60 -6.25 16.39
CA GLY A 167 1.76 -7.02 17.32
C GLY A 167 0.47 -6.29 17.72
N VAL A 168 0.01 -5.34 16.91
CA VAL A 168 -1.28 -4.68 17.14
C VAL A 168 -2.39 -5.67 16.84
N MET A 169 -3.40 -5.74 17.72
CA MET A 169 -4.53 -6.63 17.51
C MET A 169 -5.36 -6.18 16.31
N MET A 170 -5.43 -7.04 15.30
CA MET A 170 -6.22 -6.86 14.09
C MET A 170 -7.15 -8.06 13.89
N TYR A 171 -8.29 -7.85 13.24
CA TYR A 171 -9.18 -8.91 12.82
C TYR A 171 -8.61 -9.69 11.64
N ASP A 172 -7.97 -8.98 10.70
CA ASP A 172 -7.42 -9.53 9.47
C ASP A 172 -6.38 -8.57 8.86
N VAL A 173 -5.55 -9.05 7.93
CA VAL A 173 -4.54 -8.25 7.24
C VAL A 173 -5.13 -7.68 5.94
N VAL A 174 -5.12 -6.36 5.79
CA VAL A 174 -5.67 -5.71 4.59
C VAL A 174 -4.74 -5.91 3.39
N THR A 175 -5.28 -6.39 2.28
CA THR A 175 -4.59 -6.47 0.99
C THR A 175 -5.21 -5.49 0.01
N GLY A 176 -4.36 -4.65 -0.60
CA GLY A 176 -4.76 -3.68 -1.60
C GLY A 176 -4.43 -4.15 -3.02
N CYS A 177 -5.33 -3.96 -3.98
CA CYS A 177 -5.06 -4.12 -5.41
C CYS A 177 -5.67 -2.97 -6.21
N SER A 178 -4.99 -2.58 -7.28
CA SER A 178 -5.45 -1.56 -8.22
C SER A 178 -5.62 -2.18 -9.61
N VAL A 179 -6.67 -1.79 -10.30
CA VAL A 179 -6.94 -2.14 -11.71
C VAL A 179 -7.21 -0.86 -12.48
N ARG A 180 -6.69 -0.78 -13.70
CA ARG A 180 -7.02 0.27 -14.66
C ARG A 180 -7.85 -0.32 -15.80
N GLN A 181 -8.98 0.30 -16.09
CA GLN A 181 -9.74 0.07 -17.31
C GLN A 181 -9.19 0.99 -18.42
N CYS A 182 -8.93 0.39 -19.58
CA CYS A 182 -8.37 1.00 -20.77
C CYS A 182 -9.20 0.54 -21.98
N GLY A 183 -10.32 1.21 -22.25
CA GLY A 183 -11.29 0.81 -23.26
C GLY A 183 -11.88 -0.58 -22.96
N ASP A 184 -11.56 -1.57 -23.79
CA ASP A 184 -12.02 -2.96 -23.61
C ASP A 184 -11.05 -3.80 -22.76
N ARG A 185 -9.91 -3.24 -22.34
CA ARG A 185 -8.88 -3.98 -21.58
C ARG A 185 -8.88 -3.62 -20.11
N GLN A 186 -8.64 -4.63 -19.28
CA GLN A 186 -8.50 -4.51 -17.83
C GLN A 186 -7.08 -4.83 -17.43
N LEU A 187 -6.32 -3.80 -17.08
CA LEU A 187 -4.93 -3.92 -16.66
C LEU A 187 -4.87 -4.04 -15.14
N LEU A 188 -4.51 -5.23 -14.67
CA LEU A 188 -4.25 -5.48 -13.27
C LEU A 188 -2.88 -4.93 -12.86
N ASP A 189 -2.83 -4.27 -11.70
CA ASP A 189 -1.62 -3.69 -11.14
C ASP A 189 -0.88 -2.82 -12.18
N PRO A 190 -1.49 -1.67 -12.57
CA PRO A 190 -0.92 -0.79 -13.57
C PRO A 190 0.42 -0.22 -13.12
N SER A 191 1.34 -0.11 -14.08
CA SER A 191 2.61 0.61 -13.96
C SER A 191 2.41 2.12 -14.10
N GLY A 192 3.40 2.92 -13.69
CA GLY A 192 3.30 4.37 -13.76
C GLY A 192 3.18 4.91 -15.19
N SER A 193 3.71 4.18 -16.19
CA SER A 193 3.50 4.52 -17.60
C SER A 193 2.06 4.26 -18.04
N GLU A 194 1.44 3.16 -17.60
CA GLU A 194 0.05 2.83 -17.89
C GLU A 194 -0.91 3.81 -17.18
N GLU A 195 -0.63 4.21 -15.93
CA GLU A 195 -1.42 5.20 -15.19
C GLU A 195 -1.39 6.59 -15.85
N SER A 196 -0.21 7.01 -16.31
CA SER A 196 0.00 8.31 -16.94
C SER A 196 -0.38 8.35 -18.43
N SER A 197 -0.59 7.20 -19.06
CA SER A 197 -1.02 7.12 -20.46
C SER A 197 -2.44 7.66 -20.58
N GLN A 198 -2.56 8.89 -21.09
CA GLN A 198 -3.83 9.41 -21.57
C GLN A 198 -4.18 8.64 -22.84
N GLU A 199 -5.27 7.91 -22.81
CA GLU A 199 -5.81 7.27 -24.02
C GLU A 199 -6.31 8.36 -24.97
N GLY A 200 -6.16 8.11 -26.27
CA GLY A 200 -6.53 9.06 -27.31
C GLY A 200 -8.00 9.48 -27.23
N GLU A 201 -8.28 10.70 -27.68
CA GLU A 201 -9.63 11.25 -27.81
C GLU A 201 -10.57 10.24 -28.51
N GLY A 202 -11.51 9.63 -27.77
CA GLY A 202 -12.52 8.73 -28.32
C GLY A 202 -12.83 7.45 -27.53
N VAL A 203 -12.08 7.12 -26.47
CA VAL A 203 -12.40 5.96 -25.60
C VAL A 203 -13.17 6.44 -24.36
N GLU A 204 -14.46 6.09 -24.29
CA GLU A 204 -15.35 6.55 -23.22
C GLU A 204 -15.04 5.88 -21.87
N ASP A 205 -14.50 4.66 -21.87
CA ASP A 205 -14.27 3.88 -20.65
C ASP A 205 -12.79 3.90 -20.24
N HIS A 206 -12.42 4.86 -19.39
CA HIS A 206 -11.08 4.96 -18.82
C HIS A 206 -11.14 5.34 -17.35
N GLY A 207 -10.57 4.50 -16.49
CA GLY A 207 -10.53 4.79 -15.07
C GLY A 207 -9.75 3.78 -14.27
N MET A 208 -9.50 4.11 -13.01
CA MET A 208 -8.76 3.31 -12.06
C MET A 208 -9.64 2.96 -10.87
N VAL A 209 -9.57 1.70 -10.45
CA VAL A 209 -10.27 1.16 -9.29
C VAL A 209 -9.23 0.60 -8.35
N THR A 210 -9.19 1.10 -7.11
CA THR A 210 -8.37 0.52 -6.05
C THR A 210 -9.26 -0.05 -4.96
N VAL A 211 -9.02 -1.31 -4.59
CA VAL A 211 -9.79 -2.04 -3.58
C VAL A 211 -8.86 -2.47 -2.46
N GLY A 212 -9.27 -2.21 -1.21
CA GLY A 212 -8.74 -2.83 0.00
C GLY A 212 -9.68 -3.93 0.46
N LEU A 213 -9.16 -5.14 0.64
CA LEU A 213 -9.92 -6.33 1.06
C LEU A 213 -9.33 -6.89 2.35
N LEU A 214 -10.21 -7.31 3.25
CA LEU A 214 -9.92 -8.22 4.37
C LEU A 214 -10.20 -9.65 3.87
N PRO A 215 -9.18 -10.41 3.40
CA PRO A 215 -9.36 -11.66 2.68
C PRO A 215 -10.04 -12.75 3.51
N SER A 216 -9.72 -12.87 4.80
CA SER A 216 -10.28 -13.87 5.72
C SER A 216 -11.75 -13.60 6.02
N LEU A 217 -12.15 -12.33 6.07
CA LEU A 217 -13.53 -11.89 6.32
C LEU A 217 -14.34 -11.68 5.04
N ASN A 218 -13.68 -11.71 3.87
CA ASN A 218 -14.24 -11.35 2.57
C ASN A 218 -14.99 -9.99 2.61
N GLN A 219 -14.42 -9.01 3.29
CA GLN A 219 -15.02 -7.70 3.51
C GLN A 219 -14.16 -6.59 2.88
N VAL A 220 -14.78 -5.74 2.06
CA VAL A 220 -14.13 -4.57 1.47
C VAL A 220 -13.93 -3.51 2.55
N SER A 221 -12.68 -3.09 2.77
CA SER A 221 -12.34 -2.02 3.71
C SER A 221 -12.30 -0.65 3.04
N ALA A 222 -11.81 -0.57 1.81
CA ALA A 222 -11.79 0.66 1.02
C ALA A 222 -12.03 0.38 -0.46
N LEU A 223 -12.71 1.31 -1.13
CA LEU A 223 -12.93 1.30 -2.57
C LEU A 223 -12.74 2.74 -3.07
N VAL A 224 -11.80 2.93 -3.98
CA VAL A 224 -11.54 4.22 -4.63
C VAL A 224 -11.70 4.05 -6.13
N LEU A 225 -12.52 4.91 -6.72
CA LEU A 225 -12.77 4.97 -8.15
C LEU A 225 -12.33 6.34 -8.64
N ASP A 226 -11.50 6.37 -9.67
CA ASP A 226 -11.04 7.59 -10.33
C ASP A 226 -11.19 7.47 -11.84
N GLY A 227 -11.63 8.52 -12.52
CA GLY A 227 -11.90 8.53 -13.96
C GLY A 227 -13.35 8.21 -14.36
N HIS A 228 -13.54 7.94 -15.66
CA HIS A 228 -14.85 7.70 -16.27
C HIS A 228 -15.08 6.18 -16.45
N LEU A 229 -15.89 5.62 -15.56
CA LEU A 229 -16.25 4.20 -15.57
C LEU A 229 -17.78 4.06 -15.53
N PRO A 230 -18.41 3.42 -16.53
CA PRO A 230 -19.81 3.08 -16.44
C PRO A 230 -20.02 2.03 -15.34
N GLN A 231 -21.21 2.04 -14.73
CA GLN A 231 -21.51 1.23 -13.54
C GLN A 231 -21.28 -0.27 -13.76
N THR A 232 -21.60 -0.79 -14.95
CA THR A 232 -21.41 -2.19 -15.31
C THR A 232 -19.93 -2.58 -15.28
N THR A 233 -19.09 -1.75 -15.90
CA THR A 233 -17.64 -1.96 -15.97
C THR A 233 -17.00 -1.78 -14.61
N ALA A 234 -17.42 -0.78 -13.82
CA ALA A 234 -16.93 -0.59 -12.45
C ALA A 234 -17.17 -1.82 -11.55
N VAL A 235 -18.35 -2.45 -11.67
CA VAL A 235 -18.68 -3.68 -10.93
C VAL A 235 -17.84 -4.88 -11.40
N GLN A 236 -17.60 -5.00 -12.71
CA GLN A 236 -16.75 -6.07 -13.24
C GLN A 236 -15.29 -5.91 -12.78
N VAL A 237 -14.75 -4.69 -12.89
CA VAL A 237 -13.38 -4.36 -12.49
C VAL A 237 -13.18 -4.58 -10.99
N SER A 238 -14.11 -4.11 -10.15
CA SER A 238 -14.03 -4.33 -8.70
C SER A 238 -14.06 -5.82 -8.33
N ARG A 239 -14.86 -6.64 -9.02
CA ARG A 239 -14.82 -8.10 -8.85
C ARG A 239 -13.49 -8.72 -9.26
N GLY A 240 -12.90 -8.23 -10.35
CA GLY A 240 -11.54 -8.62 -10.76
C GLY A 240 -10.52 -8.30 -9.68
N CYS A 241 -10.54 -7.08 -9.12
CA CYS A 241 -9.69 -6.70 -7.98
C CYS A 241 -9.85 -7.64 -6.78
N LEU A 242 -11.09 -7.99 -6.42
CA LEU A 242 -11.36 -8.85 -5.27
C LEU A 242 -10.73 -10.24 -5.43
N PHE A 243 -10.86 -10.84 -6.61
CA PHE A 243 -10.26 -12.14 -6.91
C PHE A 243 -8.74 -12.09 -6.76
N VAL A 244 -8.13 -11.00 -7.21
CA VAL A 244 -6.68 -10.81 -7.12
C VAL A 244 -6.21 -10.58 -5.69
N CYS A 245 -6.92 -9.76 -4.90
CA CYS A 245 -6.59 -9.57 -3.49
C CYS A 245 -6.56 -10.90 -2.73
N LEU A 246 -7.48 -11.82 -3.06
CA LEU A 246 -7.49 -13.17 -2.48
C LEU A 246 -6.24 -13.96 -2.90
N LEU A 247 -5.86 -13.94 -4.19
CA LEU A 247 -4.66 -14.61 -4.67
C LEU A 247 -3.37 -14.10 -4.01
N VAL A 248 -3.24 -12.79 -3.81
CA VAL A 248 -2.07 -12.16 -3.16
C VAL A 248 -1.96 -12.57 -1.69
N SER A 249 -3.09 -12.82 -1.02
CA SER A 249 -3.12 -13.25 0.37
C SER A 249 -2.65 -14.69 0.58
N GLU A 250 -2.68 -15.54 -0.46
CA GLU A 250 -2.23 -16.92 -0.34
C GLU A 250 -0.70 -17.04 -0.44
N PRO A 251 -0.01 -17.67 0.53
CA PRO A 251 1.46 -17.73 0.58
C PRO A 251 2.13 -18.57 -0.53
N GLY A 252 1.39 -19.02 -1.55
CA GLY A 252 1.88 -19.76 -2.70
C GLY A 252 2.10 -18.94 -3.98
N ALA A 253 1.52 -17.74 -4.07
CA ALA A 253 1.51 -16.94 -5.30
C ALA A 253 2.75 -16.02 -5.41
N GLY A 254 3.95 -16.59 -5.44
CA GLY A 254 5.19 -15.85 -5.79
C GLY A 254 5.67 -14.77 -4.81
N THR A 255 4.90 -14.45 -3.76
CA THR A 255 5.26 -13.46 -2.73
C THR A 255 6.40 -14.01 -1.87
N ARG A 256 7.60 -13.44 -2.01
CA ARG A 256 8.72 -13.75 -1.11
C ARG A 256 8.54 -12.96 0.19
N VAL A 257 8.00 -13.61 1.21
CA VAL A 257 7.91 -13.05 2.56
C VAL A 257 9.24 -13.25 3.27
N GLY A 258 10.07 -12.21 3.32
CA GLY A 258 11.24 -12.20 4.18
C GLY A 258 10.83 -11.90 5.62
N ARG A 259 11.30 -12.68 6.59
CA ARG A 259 11.25 -12.30 8.01
C ARG A 259 12.67 -12.11 8.51
N THR A 260 12.95 -10.98 9.17
CA THR A 260 14.12 -10.90 10.05
C THR A 260 13.85 -11.79 11.26
N PRO A 261 14.82 -12.63 11.71
CA PRO A 261 14.68 -13.27 13.00
C PRO A 261 14.60 -12.17 14.06
N ALA A 262 13.54 -12.19 14.86
CA ALA A 262 13.37 -11.22 15.95
C ALA A 262 14.63 -11.22 16.82
N ALA A 263 15.29 -10.06 16.94
CA ALA A 263 16.42 -9.89 17.84
C ALA A 263 15.89 -9.96 19.29
N THR A 264 15.93 -11.16 19.87
CA THR A 264 15.61 -11.42 21.27
C THR A 264 16.71 -10.85 22.17
N ASN A 265 16.61 -9.56 22.49
CA ASN A 265 17.25 -9.01 23.68
C ASN A 265 16.35 -9.25 24.91
N SER A 266 16.28 -10.50 25.36
CA SER A 266 15.94 -10.83 26.74
C SER A 266 16.40 -12.24 27.08
N SER A 267 17.31 -12.30 28.05
CA SER A 267 17.71 -13.50 28.75
C SER A 267 16.53 -14.12 29.49
N THR A 268 15.94 -15.19 28.96
CA THR A 268 15.37 -16.33 29.72
C THR A 268 14.92 -17.41 28.73
N GLY A 269 15.44 -18.62 28.91
CA GLY A 269 15.13 -19.76 28.04
C GLY A 269 13.67 -20.19 28.14
N CYS A 270 13.04 -20.38 26.98
CA CYS A 270 11.91 -21.27 26.74
C CYS A 270 11.58 -21.26 25.24
N GLU A 271 12.49 -21.80 24.43
CA GLU A 271 12.13 -22.36 23.11
C GLU A 271 11.94 -23.87 23.27
N ASP A 272 11.04 -24.44 22.45
CA ASP A 272 10.66 -25.86 22.32
C ASP A 272 9.46 -26.38 23.14
N VAL A 273 8.24 -26.00 22.71
CA VAL A 273 7.03 -26.79 23.00
C VAL A 273 6.20 -27.16 21.75
N TYR A 274 6.43 -26.59 20.56
CA TYR A 274 5.55 -26.83 19.39
C TYR A 274 6.10 -27.72 18.26
N ARG A 275 7.11 -28.57 18.53
CA ARG A 275 7.65 -29.52 17.53
C ARG A 275 7.91 -30.93 18.05
N ARG A 276 6.92 -31.59 18.67
CA ARG A 276 6.92 -33.08 18.76
C ARG A 276 5.51 -33.65 18.77
N MET A 277 4.99 -34.01 17.60
CA MET A 277 3.99 -35.06 17.44
C MET A 277 4.46 -35.95 16.28
N PRO A 278 4.86 -37.22 16.54
CA PRO A 278 5.33 -38.11 15.48
C PRO A 278 4.17 -38.64 14.63
N ARG A 279 4.29 -38.49 13.31
CA ARG A 279 3.54 -39.29 12.32
C ARG A 279 4.13 -40.70 12.31
N ASN A 280 3.32 -41.73 12.59
CA ASN A 280 3.37 -43.12 12.06
C ASN A 280 2.31 -43.98 12.81
N LEU A 281 1.15 -44.28 12.19
CA LEU A 281 0.74 -45.56 11.54
C LEU A 281 0.01 -46.52 12.53
N PRO A 282 -0.79 -47.53 12.09
CA PRO A 282 -0.93 -48.09 10.74
C PRO A 282 -2.37 -48.32 10.22
N HIS A 283 -2.42 -48.67 8.93
CA HIS A 283 -3.51 -49.37 8.25
C HIS A 283 -3.76 -50.76 8.86
N SER A 284 -5.04 -51.09 9.03
CA SER A 284 -5.62 -52.44 8.94
C SER A 284 -7.06 -52.30 8.48
#